data_AF-A0A2E9JKD9-F1
#
_entry.id   AF-A0A2E9JKD9-F1
#
_cell.length_a   1.000
_cell.length_b   1.000
_cell.length_c   1.000
_cell.angle_alpha   90.00
_cell.angle_beta   90.00
_cell.angle_gamma   90.00
#
_symmetry.space_group_name_H-M   'P 1'
#
loop_
_entity.id
_entity.type
_entity.pdbx_description
1 polymer ?
#
loop_
_entity_poly.entity_id
_entity_poly.type
_entity_poly.pdbx_seq_one_letter_code
_entity_poly.pdbx_strand_id
1 'polypeptide(L)' 'MKAGLELKKILKKEKISARQLALRVGVDQPYLCKVLNDQIKPSCDWLERVLKPLGYEIEFNKKRKGVIKL' A
#
# COMPACT_ATOMS: atom_id res chain seq x y z
N MET A 1 -0.54 -10.03 -5.03
CA MET A 1 0.20 -8.94 -4.35
C MET A 1 -0.42 -8.78 -2.97
N LYS A 2 0.35 -8.96 -1.89
CA LYS A 2 -0.12 -8.74 -0.51
C LYS A 2 0.21 -7.29 -0.11
N ALA A 3 -0.47 -6.34 -0.74
CA ALA A 3 -0.16 -4.91 -0.61
C ALA A 3 -0.19 -4.43 0.85
N GLY A 4 -1.13 -4.95 1.64
CA GLY A 4 -1.23 -4.68 3.07
C GLY A 4 0.00 -5.07 3.88
N LEU A 5 0.59 -6.23 3.58
CA LEU A 5 1.80 -6.69 4.27
C LEU A 5 3.02 -5.84 3.94
N GLU A 6 3.18 -5.41 2.68
CA GLU A 6 4.27 -4.52 2.29
C GLU A 6 4.12 -3.14 2.96
N LEU A 7 2.91 -2.58 2.98
CA LEU A 7 2.64 -1.35 3.73
C LEU A 7 2.95 -1.51 5.23
N LYS A 8 2.62 -2.66 5.83
CA LYS A 8 2.95 -2.96 7.23
C LYS A 8 4.45 -3.01 7.49
N LYS A 9 5.25 -3.49 6.53
CA LYS A 9 6.72 -3.47 6.62
C LYS A 9 7.26 -2.05 6.54
N ILE A 10 6.72 -1.22 5.64
CA ILE A 10 7.08 0.19 5.52
C ILE A 10 6.83 0.91 6.85
N LEU A 11 5.64 0.76 7.43
CA LEU A 11 5.31 1.35 8.74
C LEU A 11 6.31 0.96 9.84
N LYS A 12 6.71 -0.32 9.90
CA LYS A 12 7.71 -0.79 10.85
C LYS A 12 9.09 -0.17 10.61
N LYS A 13 9.50 -0.03 9.34
CA LYS A 13 10.78 0.58 8.95
C LYS A 13 10.84 2.06 9.34
N GLU A 14 9.76 2.78 9.06
CA GLU A 14 9.61 4.21 9.35
C GLU A 14 9.31 4.50 10.84
N LYS A 15 9.09 3.46 11.67
CA LYS A 15 8.65 3.58 13.07
C LYS A 15 7.37 4.41 13.24
N ILE A 16 6.46 4.33 12.27
CA ILE A 16 5.17 5.02 12.28
C ILE A 16 4.07 4.03 12.66
N SER A 17 3.19 4.42 13.59
CA SER A 17 2.02 3.63 13.92
C SER A 17 0.92 3.74 12.88
N ALA A 18 0.05 2.71 12.78
CA ALA A 18 -1.12 2.77 11.90
C ALA A 18 -2.03 3.97 12.22
N ARG A 19 -2.16 4.35 13.50
CA ARG A 19 -2.92 5.53 13.92
C ARG A 19 -2.32 6.83 13.38
N GLN A 20 -1.01 7.00 13.48
CA GLN A 20 -0.31 8.18 12.95
C GLN A 20 -0.45 8.27 11.43
N LEU A 21 -0.32 7.14 10.73
CA LEU A 21 -0.55 7.10 9.29
C LEU A 21 -1.98 7.50 8.94
N ALA A 22 -2.97 6.85 9.56
CA ALA A 22 -4.40 7.14 9.36
C ALA A 22 -4.72 8.64 9.53
N LEU A 23 -4.18 9.27 10.58
CA LEU A 23 -4.33 10.70 10.81
C LEU A 23 -3.65 11.54 9.70
N ARG A 24 -2.44 11.16 9.28
CA ARG A 24 -1.66 11.89 8.27
C ARG A 24 -2.28 11.84 6.88
N VAL A 25 -2.90 10.72 6.50
CA VAL A 25 -3.50 10.52 5.16
C VAL A 25 -5.01 10.82 5.12
N GLY A 26 -5.62 11.09 6.28
CA GLY A 26 -7.05 11.32 6.42
C GLY A 26 -7.85 10.07 6.06
N VAL A 27 -7.45 8.90 6.58
CA VAL A 27 -8.12 7.61 6.37
C VAL A 27 -8.54 7.04 7.71
N ASP A 28 -9.68 6.34 7.71
CA ASP A 28 -10.17 5.65 8.90
C ASP A 28 -9.19 4.57 9.40
N GLN A 29 -8.85 4.61 10.70
CA GLN A 29 -7.88 3.69 11.29
C GLN A 29 -8.36 2.22 11.22
N PRO A 30 -9.61 1.87 11.58
CA PRO A 30 -10.15 0.53 11.35
C PRO A 30 -9.98 0.05 9.90
N TYR A 31 -10.29 0.89 8.90
CA TYR A 31 -10.09 0.55 7.49
C TYR A 31 -8.61 0.26 7.18
N LEU A 32 -7.70 1.13 7.62
CA LEU A 32 -6.26 0.92 7.46
C LEU A 32 -5.79 -0.39 8.12
N CYS A 33 -6.28 -0.72 9.32
CA CYS A 33 -5.96 -1.97 9.99
C CYS A 33 -6.44 -3.20 9.21
N LYS A 34 -7.63 -3.15 8.59
CA LYS A 34 -8.12 -4.22 7.73
C LYS A 34 -7.24 -4.39 6.49
N VAL A 35 -6.81 -3.29 5.88
CA VAL A 35 -5.86 -3.32 4.74
C VAL A 35 -4.52 -3.93 5.17
N LEU A 36 -3.92 -3.46 6.27
CA LEU A 36 -2.62 -3.94 6.78
C LEU A 36 -2.61 -5.43 7.13
N ASN A 37 -3.77 -5.99 7.46
CA ASN A 37 -3.94 -7.41 7.79
C ASN A 37 -4.51 -8.23 6.62
N ASP A 38 -4.48 -7.70 5.39
CA ASP A 38 -4.91 -8.37 4.15
C ASP A 38 -6.39 -8.80 4.16
N GLN A 39 -7.22 -8.17 5.00
CA GLN A 39 -8.67 -8.42 5.10
C GLN A 39 -9.45 -7.65 4.03
N ILE A 40 -8.92 -6.51 3.60
CA ILE A 40 -9.48 -5.69 2.52
C ILE A 40 -8.38 -5.48 1.48
N LYS A 41 -8.74 -5.67 0.22
CA LYS A 41 -7.86 -5.35 -0.91
C LYS A 41 -8.00 -3.86 -1.25
N PRO A 42 -6.95 -3.04 -1.05
CA PRO A 42 -7.01 -1.63 -1.42
C PRO A 42 -6.92 -1.45 -2.94
N SER A 43 -7.45 -0.34 -3.44
CA SER A 43 -7.23 0.10 -4.82
C SER A 43 -5.82 0.68 -5.01
N CYS A 44 -5.35 0.75 -6.26
CA CYS A 44 -4.09 1.40 -6.59
C CYS A 44 -4.09 2.87 -6.14
N ASP A 45 -5.16 3.62 -6.43
CA ASP A 45 -5.30 5.04 -6.03
C ASP A 45 -5.19 5.22 -4.51
N TRP A 46 -5.80 4.31 -3.75
CA TRP A 46 -5.72 4.35 -2.29
C TRP A 46 -4.28 4.12 -1.82
N LEU A 47 -3.59 3.14 -2.41
CA LEU A 47 -2.18 2.86 -2.08
C LEU A 47 -1.31 4.06 -2.40
N GLU A 48 -1.48 4.71 -3.54
CA GLU A 48 -0.73 5.93 -3.90
C GLU A 48 -0.98 7.05 -2.89
N ARG A 49 -2.25 7.31 -2.55
CA ARG A 49 -2.62 8.33 -1.57
C ARG A 49 -1.98 8.10 -0.20
N VAL A 50 -1.79 6.84 0.19
CA VAL A 50 -1.21 6.48 1.48
C VAL A 50 0.32 6.48 1.46
N LEU A 51 0.92 6.04 0.35
CA LEU A 51 2.38 5.90 0.18
C LEU A 51 3.06 7.23 -0.16
N LYS A 52 2.41 8.11 -0.93
CA LYS A 52 2.97 9.38 -1.37
C LYS A 52 3.40 10.29 -0.22
N PRO A 53 2.62 10.48 0.87
CA PRO A 53 3.07 11.26 2.04
C PRO A 53 4.22 10.62 2.82
N LEU A 54 4.48 9.33 2.60
CA LEU A 54 5.63 8.61 3.15
C LEU A 54 6.86 8.66 2.23
N GLY A 55 6.76 9.28 1.03
CA GLY A 55 7.84 9.34 0.05
C GLY A 55 8.03 8.04 -0.76
N TYR A 56 7.00 7.20 -0.83
CA TYR A 56 7.04 5.95 -1.59
C TYR A 56 6.16 6.03 -2.85
N GLU A 57 6.59 5.37 -3.91
CA GLU A 57 5.87 5.23 -5.18
C GLU A 57 5.62 3.74 -5.50
N ILE A 58 4.64 3.49 -6.37
CA ILE A 58 4.27 2.14 -6.79
C ILE A 58 4.93 1.85 -8.15
N GLU A 59 5.79 0.84 -8.19
CA GLU A 59 6.36 0.34 -9.44
C GLU A 59 5.71 -0.96 -9.88
N PHE A 60 5.28 -1.04 -11.14
CA PHE A 60 4.71 -2.24 -11.73
C PHE A 60 5.78 -3.01 -12.52
N ASN A 61 6.23 -4.14 -12.01
CA ASN A 61 7.15 -5.02 -12.72
C ASN A 61 6.40 -6.15 -13.47
N LYS A 62 6.37 -6.07 -14.80
CA LYS A 62 5.76 -7.09 -15.66
C LYS A 62 6.70 -8.30 -15.81
N LYS A 63 6.37 -9.42 -15.15
CA LYS A 63 7.20 -10.64 -15.15
C LYS A 63 7.31 -11.39 -16.49
N ARG A 64 6.47 -11.11 -17.51
CA ARG A 64 6.52 -11.81 -18.82
C ARG A 64 6.37 -10.85 -19.99
N LYS A 65 7.34 -10.88 -20.92
CA LYS A 65 7.19 -10.33 -22.27
C LYS A 65 6.24 -11.26 -23.04
N GLY A 66 5.06 -10.77 -23.40
CA GLY A 66 4.19 -11.50 -24.32
C GLY A 66 4.78 -11.41 -25.72
N VAL A 67 4.96 -12.55 -26.38
CA VAL A 67 5.18 -12.58 -27.83
C VAL A 67 3.82 -12.42 -28.46
N ILE A 68 3.56 -11.28 -29.10
CA ILE A 68 2.41 -11.14 -29.99
C ILE A 68 2.81 -11.83 -31.28
N LYS A 69 2.30 -13.03 -31.53
CA LYS A 69 2.35 -13.65 -32.86
C LYS A 69 1.17 -13.09 -33.64
N LEU A 70 1.47 -12.32 -34.68
CA LEU A 70 0.51 -11.94 -35.72
C LEU A 70 0.29 -13.13 -36.65
#